data_AF-A0A6L7WVI8-F1
#
_entry.id   AF-A0A6L7WVI8-F1
#
_cell.length_a   1.000
_cell.length_b   1.000
_cell.length_c   1.000
_cell.angle_alpha   90.00
_cell.angle_beta   90.00
_cell.angle_gamma   90.00
#
_symmetry.space_group_name_H-M   'P 1'
#
loop_
_entity.id
_entity.type
_entity.pdbx_description
1 polymer ?
#
loop_
_entity_poly.entity_id
_entity_poly.type
_entity_poly.pdbx_seq_one_letter_code
_entity_poly.pdbx_strand_id
1 'polypeptide(L)'
;MSRILIAPDVTVRRVTHPPGDHFFGYYEKTPWSPSGSRVLGMRAGFRYRQPTPDDELELGLVDPQGIEPFEPFAATTAWCWQQGTMLQWVPGTTDSVVYNRRREGRFAGVVHDLATGERRELERAVYAVDPVGRYAIGLNFARLATQRPGYGYGH
;
A
#
# COMPACT_ATOMS: atom_id res chain seq x y z
N MET A 1 -0.95 26.16 11.68
CA MET A 1 -1.25 25.83 10.27
C MET A 1 0.04 25.94 9.47
N SER A 2 0.60 24.83 9.02
CA SER A 2 1.73 24.83 8.08
C SER A 2 1.23 25.26 6.70
N ARG A 3 1.71 26.39 6.18
CA ARG A 3 1.49 26.78 4.79
C ARG A 3 2.48 26.01 3.92
N ILE A 4 1.97 25.16 3.03
CA ILE A 4 2.77 24.64 1.92
C ILE A 4 3.10 25.84 1.02
N LEU A 5 4.39 26.07 0.76
CA LEU A 5 4.82 27.06 -0.21
C LEU A 5 4.65 26.44 -1.60
N ILE A 6 3.74 27.00 -2.39
CA ILE A 6 3.43 26.55 -3.74
C ILE A 6 3.90 27.66 -4.68
N ALA A 7 4.68 27.31 -5.69
CA ALA A 7 5.05 28.26 -6.73
C ALA A 7 3.77 28.83 -7.38
N PRO A 8 3.72 30.13 -7.72
CA PRO A 8 2.49 30.80 -8.13
C PRO A 8 1.84 30.22 -9.40
N ASP A 9 2.59 29.45 -10.19
CA ASP A 9 2.19 28.78 -11.42
C ASP A 9 1.79 27.30 -11.22
N VAL A 10 1.86 26.78 -10.00
CA VAL A 10 1.51 25.38 -9.69
C VAL A 10 0.14 25.31 -9.03
N THR A 11 -0.78 24.55 -9.63
CA THR A 11 -2.06 24.22 -8.99
C THR A 11 -1.91 22.95 -8.15
N VAL A 12 -2.24 23.05 -6.86
CA VAL A 12 -2.28 21.90 -5.95
C VAL A 12 -3.72 21.52 -5.68
N ARG A 13 -4.02 20.23 -5.83
CA ARG A 13 -5.32 19.67 -5.49
C ARG A 13 -5.18 18.53 -4.49
N ARG A 14 -6.00 18.58 -3.45
CA ARG A 14 -6.16 17.47 -2.49
C ARG A 14 -6.95 16.35 -3.18
N VAL A 15 -6.44 15.12 -3.11
CA VAL A 15 -7.05 13.95 -3.77
C VAL A 15 -7.71 12.95 -2.80
N THR A 16 -7.39 12.99 -1.51
CA THR A 16 -8.02 12.16 -0.46
C THR A 16 -8.67 13.02 0.61
N HIS A 17 -9.74 12.59 1.27
CA HIS A 17 -10.49 13.38 2.26
C HIS A 17 -10.61 12.63 3.60
N PRO A 18 -10.81 13.33 4.74
CA PRO A 18 -11.12 12.66 6.00
C PRO A 18 -12.49 11.96 5.88
N PRO A 19 -12.77 10.94 6.70
CA PRO A 19 -11.98 10.46 7.84
C PRO A 19 -10.76 9.60 7.44
N GLY A 20 -9.83 9.41 8.38
CA GLY A 20 -8.65 8.55 8.22
C GLY A 20 -7.40 9.26 7.68
N ASP A 21 -6.24 8.67 8.00
CA ASP A 21 -4.94 9.14 7.55
C ASP A 21 -4.50 8.35 6.32
N HIS A 22 -4.24 9.06 5.22
CA HIS A 22 -3.96 8.47 3.91
C HIS A 22 -2.48 8.58 3.57
N PHE A 23 -1.89 7.49 3.06
CA PHE A 23 -0.48 7.42 2.63
C PHE A 23 -0.27 6.28 1.61
N PHE A 24 0.94 6.18 1.02
CA PHE A 24 1.29 5.10 0.08
C PHE A 24 2.47 4.24 0.53
N GLY A 25 3.31 4.72 1.45
CA GLY A 25 4.45 3.98 1.98
C GLY A 25 5.75 4.29 1.23
N TYR A 26 6.53 3.25 0.94
CA TYR A 26 7.95 3.36 0.57
C TYR A 26 8.18 3.88 -0.86
N TYR A 27 9.21 4.72 -1.01
CA TYR A 27 9.41 5.64 -2.14
C TYR A 27 9.89 4.98 -3.45
N GLU A 28 10.33 3.72 -3.42
CA GLU A 28 10.80 3.01 -4.61
C GLU A 28 9.67 2.50 -5.50
N LYS A 29 8.41 2.59 -5.06
CA LYS A 29 7.23 2.13 -5.78
C LYS A 29 6.47 3.32 -6.35
N THR A 30 6.04 3.22 -7.60
CA THR A 30 5.09 4.19 -8.15
C THR A 30 3.69 3.88 -7.62
N PRO A 31 2.95 4.88 -7.09
CA PRO A 31 1.54 4.70 -6.76
C PRO A 31 0.66 4.77 -8.00
N TRP A 32 1.15 5.38 -9.09
CA TRP A 32 0.38 5.56 -10.32
C TRP A 32 0.19 4.25 -11.06
N SER A 33 -1.04 4.02 -11.49
CA SER A 33 -1.37 2.94 -12.42
C SER A 33 -0.59 3.09 -13.72
N PRO A 34 -0.39 2.01 -14.49
CA PRO A 34 0.27 2.08 -15.80
C PRO A 34 -0.36 3.09 -16.76
N SER A 35 -1.68 3.28 -16.68
CA SER A 35 -2.44 4.27 -17.46
C SER A 35 -2.28 5.72 -16.95
N GLY A 36 -1.76 5.92 -15.74
CA GLY A 36 -1.73 7.21 -15.07
C GLY A 36 -3.11 7.73 -14.62
N SER A 37 -4.17 6.91 -14.65
CA SER A 37 -5.53 7.34 -14.30
C SER A 37 -5.89 7.10 -12.84
N ARG A 38 -5.20 6.19 -12.14
CA ARG A 38 -5.48 5.83 -10.74
C ARG A 38 -4.21 5.88 -9.93
N VAL A 39 -4.35 6.18 -8.65
CA VAL A 39 -3.26 6.24 -7.67
C VAL A 39 -3.58 5.25 -6.55
N LEU A 40 -2.66 4.34 -6.26
CA LEU A 40 -2.78 3.48 -5.09
C LEU A 40 -2.59 4.29 -3.82
N GLY A 41 -3.37 3.96 -2.80
CA GLY A 41 -3.27 4.54 -1.48
C GLY A 41 -3.66 3.54 -0.40
N MET A 42 -3.35 3.91 0.82
CA MET A 42 -3.74 3.19 2.02
C MET A 42 -4.36 4.15 3.02
N ARG A 43 -5.32 3.68 3.80
CA ARG A 43 -6.03 4.46 4.81
C ARG A 43 -5.96 3.77 6.17
N ALA A 44 -5.43 4.49 7.15
CA ALA A 44 -5.37 4.05 8.54
C ALA A 44 -6.39 4.82 9.40
N GLY A 45 -6.97 4.14 10.39
CA GLY A 45 -7.92 4.73 11.34
C GLY A 45 -7.28 5.58 12.45
N PHE A 46 -5.95 5.65 12.51
CA PHE A 46 -5.20 6.34 13.56
C PHE A 46 -3.87 6.88 13.04
N ARG A 47 -3.23 7.72 13.85
CA ARG A 47 -1.88 8.26 13.65
C ARG A 47 -1.14 8.38 14.99
N TYR A 48 0.18 8.60 14.92
CA TYR A 48 1.08 8.87 16.06
C TYR A 48 1.39 7.71 17.01
N ARG A 49 1.21 6.46 16.57
CA ARG A 49 1.72 5.27 17.27
C ARG A 49 2.09 4.19 16.26
N GLN A 50 2.86 3.19 16.66
CA GLN A 50 3.09 2.01 15.82
C GLN A 50 1.81 1.17 15.72
N PRO A 51 1.58 0.48 14.57
CA PRO A 51 0.49 -0.48 14.46
C PRO A 51 0.76 -1.72 15.33
N THR A 52 -0.30 -2.22 15.94
CA THR A 52 -0.37 -3.52 16.61
C THR A 52 -0.79 -4.60 15.60
N PRO A 53 -0.67 -5.89 15.94
CA PRO A 53 -1.14 -6.98 15.08
C PRO A 53 -2.64 -6.96 14.74
N ASP A 54 -3.44 -6.21 15.51
CA ASP A 54 -4.90 -6.10 15.34
C ASP A 54 -5.31 -4.84 14.55
N ASP A 55 -4.38 -3.92 14.31
CA ASP A 55 -4.65 -2.70 13.57
C ASP A 55 -4.75 -2.98 12.08
N GLU A 56 -5.93 -2.70 11.53
CA GLU A 56 -6.19 -2.85 10.11
C GLU A 56 -5.77 -1.61 9.30
N LEU A 57 -5.25 -1.88 8.10
CA LEU A 57 -4.97 -0.89 7.08
C LEU A 57 -5.80 -1.20 5.84
N GLU A 58 -6.60 -0.24 5.40
CA GLU A 58 -7.35 -0.34 4.15
C GLU A 58 -6.45 0.00 2.96
N LEU A 59 -6.61 -0.74 1.87
CA LEU A 59 -5.91 -0.53 0.60
C LEU A 59 -6.94 -0.09 -0.43
N GLY A 60 -6.62 0.94 -1.21
CA GLY A 60 -7.59 1.50 -2.14
C GLY A 60 -6.97 2.25 -3.31
N LEU A 61 -7.87 2.68 -4.18
CA LEU A 61 -7.58 3.51 -5.34
C LEU A 61 -8.08 4.92 -5.10
N VAL A 62 -7.32 5.89 -5.60
CA VAL A 62 -7.71 7.29 -5.68
C VAL A 62 -7.77 7.63 -7.16
N ASP A 63 -8.93 8.10 -7.63
CA ASP A 63 -9.03 8.76 -8.93
C ASP A 63 -8.67 10.22 -8.72
N PRO A 64 -7.52 10.70 -9.23
CA PRO A 64 -7.17 12.09 -9.09
C PRO A 64 -8.21 12.96 -9.77
N GLN A 65 -8.78 12.59 -10.92
CA GLN A 65 -9.74 13.43 -11.66
C GLN A 65 -11.18 13.34 -11.12
N GLY A 66 -11.48 12.30 -10.35
CA GLY A 66 -12.81 11.99 -9.87
C GLY A 66 -13.32 12.85 -8.71
N ILE A 67 -14.56 12.56 -8.34
CA ILE A 67 -15.27 13.15 -7.19
C ILE A 67 -15.07 12.27 -5.94
N GLU A 68 -14.94 10.94 -6.13
CA GLU A 68 -14.75 9.98 -5.05
C GLU A 68 -13.29 9.93 -4.58
N PRO A 69 -13.01 10.14 -3.29
CA PRO A 69 -11.64 10.41 -2.84
C PRO A 69 -10.80 9.16 -2.54
N PHE A 70 -11.43 8.00 -2.33
CA PHE A 70 -10.75 6.74 -2.01
C PHE A 70 -11.72 5.54 -2.11
N GLU A 71 -11.43 4.62 -3.02
CA GLU A 71 -12.19 3.38 -3.23
C GLU A 71 -11.42 2.17 -2.63
N PRO A 72 -11.85 1.61 -1.50
CA PRO A 72 -11.17 0.47 -0.88
C PRO A 72 -11.40 -0.83 -1.66
N PHE A 73 -10.35 -1.65 -1.81
CA PHE A 73 -10.43 -2.97 -2.47
C PHE A 73 -9.95 -4.14 -1.59
N ALA A 74 -9.23 -3.85 -0.51
CA ALA A 74 -8.72 -4.86 0.43
C ALA A 74 -8.36 -4.22 1.78
N ALA A 75 -8.12 -5.05 2.79
CA ALA A 75 -7.62 -4.64 4.08
C ALA A 75 -6.60 -5.65 4.64
N THR A 76 -5.69 -5.21 5.51
CA THR A 76 -4.62 -6.06 6.04
C THR A 76 -4.11 -5.60 7.41
N THR A 77 -3.67 -6.54 8.24
CA THR A 77 -2.94 -6.29 9.49
C THR A 77 -1.43 -6.56 9.38
N ALA A 78 -0.92 -6.74 8.15
CA ALA A 78 0.50 -6.96 7.86
C ALA A 78 1.13 -5.69 7.29
N TRP A 79 1.34 -4.69 8.15
CA TRP A 79 1.84 -3.39 7.71
C TRP A 79 2.69 -2.65 8.76
N CYS A 80 3.40 -1.62 8.31
CA CYS A 80 4.07 -0.61 9.14
C CYS A 80 3.97 0.77 8.47
N TRP A 81 4.28 1.85 9.19
CA TRP A 81 4.14 3.21 8.63
C TRP A 81 5.08 3.50 7.47
N GLN A 82 6.30 2.99 7.52
CA GLN A 82 7.29 3.33 6.50
C GLN A 82 7.05 2.58 5.20
N GLN A 83 6.72 1.29 5.30
CA GLN A 83 6.62 0.41 4.14
C GLN A 83 5.17 0.17 3.71
N GLY A 84 4.18 0.56 4.54
CA GLY A 84 2.81 0.10 4.38
C GLY A 84 2.77 -1.43 4.45
N THR A 85 2.11 -2.03 3.47
CA THR A 85 2.07 -3.48 3.27
C THR A 85 2.88 -3.94 2.04
N MET A 86 3.85 -3.13 1.58
CA MET A 86 4.55 -3.29 0.29
C MET A 86 3.61 -3.28 -0.93
N LEU A 87 2.53 -2.52 -0.84
CA LEU A 87 1.53 -2.34 -1.90
C LEU A 87 2.20 -1.77 -3.17
N GLN A 88 1.99 -2.42 -4.32
CA GLN A 88 2.41 -1.92 -5.63
C GLN A 88 1.60 -2.56 -6.77
N TRP A 89 1.64 -1.93 -7.94
CA TRP A 89 1.20 -2.54 -9.20
C TRP A 89 2.10 -3.71 -9.60
N VAL A 90 1.53 -4.74 -10.22
CA VAL A 90 2.30 -5.85 -10.82
C VAL A 90 2.79 -5.40 -12.21
N PRO A 91 4.11 -5.40 -12.47
CA PRO A 91 4.64 -4.98 -13.76
C PRO A 91 4.09 -5.81 -14.92
N GLY A 92 3.77 -5.14 -16.04
CA GLY A 92 3.20 -5.79 -17.22
C GLY A 92 1.70 -6.08 -17.16
N THR A 93 1.02 -5.70 -16.08
CA THR A 93 -0.45 -5.81 -15.94
C THR A 93 -1.10 -4.42 -15.95
N THR A 94 -2.40 -4.34 -16.20
CA THR A 94 -3.16 -3.07 -16.16
C THR A 94 -3.86 -2.84 -14.83
N ASP A 95 -4.33 -3.92 -14.20
CA ASP A 95 -5.25 -3.87 -13.05
C ASP A 95 -4.81 -4.76 -11.89
N SER A 96 -3.64 -5.40 -11.96
CA SER A 96 -3.18 -6.28 -10.90
C SER A 96 -2.27 -5.56 -9.91
N VAL A 97 -2.51 -5.81 -8.63
CA VAL A 97 -1.69 -5.30 -7.52
C VAL A 97 -1.13 -6.45 -6.70
N VAL A 98 -0.05 -6.19 -5.99
CA VAL A 98 0.48 -7.07 -4.95
C VAL A 98 0.55 -6.33 -3.62
N TYR A 99 0.17 -7.01 -2.54
CA TYR A 99 0.29 -6.56 -1.17
C TYR A 99 0.52 -7.74 -0.25
N ASN A 100 0.75 -7.48 1.04
CA ASN A 100 0.94 -8.51 2.05
C ASN A 100 -0.27 -8.62 2.98
N ARG A 101 -0.49 -9.82 3.48
CA ARG A 101 -1.51 -10.10 4.49
C ARG A 101 -0.95 -10.95 5.62
N ARG A 102 -1.61 -10.89 6.76
CA ARG A 102 -1.45 -11.88 7.81
C ARG A 102 -2.39 -13.05 7.55
N ARG A 103 -1.88 -14.27 7.75
CA ARG A 103 -2.63 -15.51 7.72
C ARG A 103 -2.06 -16.45 8.78
N GLU A 104 -2.88 -16.85 9.76
CA GLU A 104 -2.53 -17.88 10.75
C GLU A 104 -1.15 -17.63 11.43
N GLY A 105 -0.88 -16.38 11.81
CA GLY A 105 0.39 -15.99 12.45
C GLY A 105 1.59 -15.87 11.50
N ARG A 106 1.40 -16.03 10.18
CA ARG A 106 2.42 -15.84 9.15
C ARG A 106 2.06 -14.69 8.21
N PHE A 107 3.02 -14.24 7.42
CA PHE A 107 2.82 -13.24 6.37
C PHE A 107 2.91 -13.86 4.98
N ALA A 108 1.92 -13.52 4.15
CA ALA A 108 1.75 -14.02 2.79
C ALA A 108 1.54 -12.85 1.83
N GLY A 109 2.02 -12.98 0.59
CA GLY A 109 1.69 -12.04 -0.47
C GLY A 109 0.33 -12.37 -1.08
N VAL A 110 -0.36 -11.37 -1.62
CA VAL A 110 -1.59 -11.53 -2.40
C VAL A 110 -1.39 -10.79 -3.71
N VAL A 111 -1.54 -11.50 -4.83
CA VAL A 111 -1.73 -10.89 -6.15
C VAL A 111 -3.23 -10.76 -6.35
N HIS A 112 -3.71 -9.55 -6.59
CA HIS A 112 -5.14 -9.24 -6.72
C HIS A 112 -5.38 -8.51 -8.03
N ASP A 113 -6.18 -9.09 -8.90
CA ASP A 113 -6.67 -8.43 -10.10
C ASP A 113 -7.90 -7.59 -9.75
N LEU A 114 -7.78 -6.27 -9.87
CA LEU A 114 -8.82 -5.33 -9.43
C LEU A 114 -10.00 -5.25 -10.41
N ALA A 115 -9.83 -5.68 -11.67
CA ALA A 115 -10.90 -5.68 -12.65
C ALA A 115 -11.84 -6.87 -12.48
N THR A 116 -11.28 -8.04 -12.12
CA THR A 116 -12.03 -9.29 -11.96
C THR A 116 -12.32 -9.65 -10.49
N GLY A 117 -11.54 -9.09 -9.55
CA GLY A 117 -11.58 -9.46 -8.14
C GLY A 117 -10.85 -10.77 -7.81
N GLU A 118 -10.19 -11.42 -8.80
CA GLU A 118 -9.44 -12.65 -8.59
C GLU A 118 -8.23 -12.41 -7.67
N ARG A 119 -8.04 -13.31 -6.70
CA ARG A 119 -6.94 -13.23 -5.74
C ARG A 119 -6.15 -14.53 -5.74
N ARG A 120 -4.85 -14.42 -5.96
CA ARG A 120 -3.88 -15.51 -5.79
C ARG A 120 -2.99 -15.24 -4.59
N GLU A 121 -3.06 -16.10 -3.60
CA GLU A 121 -2.20 -16.03 -2.42
C GLU A 121 -0.84 -16.70 -2.70
N LEU A 122 0.23 -16.07 -2.22
CA LEU A 122 1.60 -16.55 -2.29
C LEU A 122 2.01 -17.14 -0.93
N GLU A 123 2.88 -18.14 -0.93
CA GLU A 123 3.31 -18.79 0.32
C GLU A 123 4.11 -17.88 1.28
N ARG A 124 4.64 -16.77 0.78
CA ARG A 124 5.49 -15.84 1.52
C ARG A 124 5.15 -14.40 1.15
N ALA A 125 5.39 -13.50 2.11
CA ALA A 125 5.28 -12.07 1.90
C ALA A 125 6.31 -11.56 0.86
N VAL A 126 5.89 -10.56 0.10
CA VAL A 126 6.67 -9.92 -0.96
C VAL A 126 7.30 -8.63 -0.44
N TYR A 127 8.56 -8.43 -0.76
CA TYR A 127 9.30 -7.19 -0.54
C TYR A 127 9.48 -6.42 -1.86
N ALA A 128 9.97 -7.07 -2.91
CA ALA A 128 10.12 -6.44 -4.21
C ALA A 128 9.70 -7.39 -5.33
N VAL A 129 9.26 -6.81 -6.44
CA VAL A 129 8.87 -7.51 -7.66
C VAL A 129 9.86 -7.15 -8.76
N ASP A 130 10.24 -8.14 -9.55
CA ASP A 130 11.05 -7.99 -10.75
C ASP A 130 10.41 -6.94 -11.69
N PRO A 131 11.16 -5.98 -12.26
CA PRO A 131 10.60 -4.94 -13.13
C PRO A 131 9.86 -5.45 -14.37
N VAL A 132 10.08 -6.70 -14.77
CA VAL A 132 9.33 -7.38 -15.86
C VAL A 132 8.38 -8.46 -15.35
N GLY A 133 8.11 -8.51 -14.04
CA GLY A 133 7.03 -9.29 -13.42
C GLY A 133 7.28 -10.80 -13.28
N ARG A 134 8.51 -11.30 -13.49
CA ARG A 134 8.77 -12.75 -13.49
C ARG A 134 8.96 -13.35 -12.11
N TYR A 135 9.54 -12.58 -11.19
CA TYR A 135 9.90 -13.06 -9.86
C TYR A 135 9.55 -12.02 -8.79
N ALA A 136 9.42 -12.49 -7.55
CA ALA A 136 9.32 -11.64 -6.38
C ALA A 136 10.29 -12.15 -5.32
N ILE A 137 10.89 -11.23 -4.58
CA ILE A 137 11.72 -11.56 -3.42
C ILE A 137 10.94 -11.25 -2.15
N GLY A 138 11.06 -12.13 -1.16
CA GLY A 138 10.44 -11.98 0.14
C GLY A 138 11.44 -11.59 1.23
N LEU A 139 10.91 -11.13 2.35
CA LEU A 139 11.66 -10.85 3.57
C LEU A 139 10.94 -11.48 4.76
N ASN A 140 11.68 -11.87 5.79
CA ASN A 140 11.08 -12.18 7.09
C ASN A 140 10.72 -10.88 7.82
N PHE A 141 9.51 -10.38 7.59
CA PHE A 141 9.02 -9.13 8.18
C PHE A 141 8.88 -9.19 9.70
N ALA A 142 8.64 -10.37 10.30
CA ALA A 142 8.63 -10.52 11.75
C ALA A 142 10.03 -10.28 12.33
N ARG A 143 11.05 -10.92 11.74
CA ARG A 143 12.45 -10.68 12.13
C ARG A 143 12.85 -9.22 11.89
N LEU A 144 12.41 -8.61 10.80
CA LEU A 144 12.67 -7.19 10.56
C LEU A 144 12.04 -6.31 11.65
N ALA A 145 10.83 -6.62 12.10
CA ALA A 145 10.17 -5.86 13.16
C ALA A 145 10.94 -5.92 14.49
N THR A 146 11.53 -7.08 14.82
CA THR A 146 12.40 -7.22 15.99
C THR A 146 13.71 -6.45 15.84
N GLN A 147 14.36 -6.56 14.68
CA GLN A 147 15.71 -6.02 14.46
C GLN A 147 15.71 -4.53 14.12
N ARG A 148 14.62 -4.03 13.52
CA ARG A 148 14.42 -2.65 13.08
C ARG A 148 12.95 -2.26 13.32
N PRO A 149 12.57 -1.98 14.57
CA PRO A 149 11.21 -1.55 14.90
C PRO A 149 10.76 -0.38 14.01
N GLY A 150 9.52 -0.47 13.49
CA GLY A 150 8.95 0.50 12.56
C GLY A 150 9.12 0.16 11.07
N TYR A 151 10.02 -0.76 10.72
CA TYR A 151 10.23 -1.20 9.32
C TYR A 151 9.62 -2.58 9.02
N GLY A 152 9.47 -3.46 10.01
CA GLY A 152 8.79 -4.75 9.84
C GLY A 152 7.33 -4.72 10.29
N TYR A 153 6.62 -5.82 10.04
CA TYR A 153 5.24 -5.98 10.51
C TYR A 153 5.22 -6.43 11.97
N GLY A 154 4.43 -5.76 12.81
CA GLY A 154 4.20 -6.19 14.19
C GLY A 154 3.76 -7.64 14.20
N HIS A 155 4.19 -8.46 15.16
CA HIS A 155 3.87 -9.89 15.20
C HIS A 155 3.53 -10.33 16.61
#